data_AF-A0AAW8DFD1-F1
#
_entry.id   AF-A0AAW8DFD1-F1
#
_cell.length_a   1.000
_cell.length_b   1.000
_cell.length_c   1.000
_cell.angle_alpha   90.00
_cell.angle_beta   90.00
_cell.angle_gamma   90.00
#
_symmetry.space_group_name_H-M   'P 1'
#
loop_
_entity.id
_entity.type
_entity.pdbx_description
1 polymer ?
#
loop_
_entity_poly.entity_id
_entity_poly.type
_entity_poly.pdbx_seq_one_letter_code
_entity_poly.pdbx_strand_id
1 'polypeptide(L)'
;MTTQNTAQSVVFLEALARIVENSPVTYSEDAAKELAESIRSMAEIVTKDARIDPGLLDVTRQYATLDWHNEITAVLLAKEHRASVH
;
A
#
# COMPACT_ATOMS: atom_id res chain seq x y z
N MET A 1 17.09 -0.99 -10.78
CA MET A 1 16.06 -0.20 -10.07
C MET A 1 16.73 1.00 -9.44
N THR A 2 16.21 2.21 -9.65
CA THR A 2 16.69 3.42 -8.97
C THR A 2 16.12 3.47 -7.55
N THR A 3 16.85 4.03 -6.58
CA THR A 3 16.41 4.17 -5.18
C THR A 3 15.03 4.84 -5.03
N GLN A 4 14.70 5.76 -5.95
CA GLN A 4 13.40 6.42 -6.04
C GLN A 4 12.25 5.45 -6.33
N ASN A 5 12.44 4.49 -7.25
CA ASN A 5 11.41 3.51 -7.59
C ASN A 5 11.17 2.53 -6.42
N THR A 6 12.24 2.20 -5.68
CA THR A 6 12.12 1.40 -4.45
C THR A 6 11.37 2.15 -3.34
N ALA A 7 11.63 3.46 -3.16
CA ALA A 7 10.89 4.29 -2.21
C ALA A 7 9.39 4.38 -2.57
N GLN A 8 9.06 4.55 -3.85
CA GLN A 8 7.67 4.52 -4.34
C GLN A 8 7.00 3.16 -4.07
N SER A 9 7.74 2.06 -4.23
CA SER A 9 7.24 0.71 -3.96
C SER A 9 6.95 0.47 -2.47
N VAL A 10 7.85 0.92 -1.58
CA VAL A 10 7.62 0.86 -0.12
C VAL A 10 6.37 1.63 0.26
N VAL A 11 6.29 2.87 -0.22
CA VAL A 11 5.15 3.74 0.04
C VAL A 11 3.90 3.00 -0.48
N PHE A 12 3.91 2.40 -1.67
CA PHE A 12 2.74 1.70 -2.23
C PHE A 12 2.23 0.58 -1.33
N LEU A 13 3.14 -0.19 -0.74
CA LEU A 13 2.79 -1.22 0.22
C LEU A 13 2.13 -0.61 1.48
N GLU A 14 2.62 0.52 1.99
CA GLU A 14 1.99 1.23 3.12
C GLU A 14 0.55 1.66 2.80
N ALA A 15 0.30 2.18 1.59
CA ALA A 15 -1.04 2.58 1.17
C ALA A 15 -1.97 1.36 0.98
N LEU A 16 -1.47 0.29 0.36
CA LEU A 16 -2.21 -0.94 0.17
C LEU A 16 -2.63 -1.55 1.52
N ALA A 17 -1.73 -1.58 2.51
CA ALA A 17 -2.05 -2.07 3.85
C ALA A 17 -3.19 -1.28 4.49
N ARG A 18 -3.20 0.05 4.35
CA ARG A 18 -4.30 0.89 4.85
C ARG A 18 -5.61 0.61 4.15
N ILE A 19 -5.59 0.39 2.84
CA ILE A 19 -6.81 0.08 2.07
C ILE A 19 -7.37 -1.27 2.48
N VAL A 20 -6.50 -2.29 2.62
CA VAL A 20 -6.90 -3.63 3.06
C VAL A 20 -7.51 -3.60 4.45
N GLU A 21 -6.87 -2.92 5.41
CA GLU A 21 -7.35 -2.81 6.79
C GLU A 21 -8.71 -2.11 6.89
N ASN A 22 -9.01 -1.17 5.98
CA ASN A 22 -10.27 -0.44 5.94
C ASN A 22 -11.26 -0.99 4.90
N SER A 23 -10.97 -2.11 4.23
CA SER A 23 -11.82 -2.64 3.15
C SER A 23 -13.07 -3.31 3.74
N PRO A 24 -14.28 -2.77 3.54
CA PRO A 24 -15.47 -3.25 4.21
C PRO A 24 -16.13 -4.47 3.53
N VAL A 25 -15.56 -5.00 2.43
CA VAL A 25 -16.31 -5.89 1.52
C VAL A 25 -15.59 -7.19 1.15
N THR A 26 -14.29 -7.33 1.40
CA THR A 26 -13.51 -8.44 0.79
C THR A 26 -13.02 -9.51 1.78
N TYR A 27 -12.90 -9.17 3.07
CA TYR A 27 -12.29 -10.06 4.09
C TYR A 27 -13.09 -10.01 5.40
N SER A 28 -12.94 -11.04 6.25
CA SER A 28 -13.26 -10.90 7.68
C SER A 28 -12.30 -9.88 8.32
N GLU A 29 -12.71 -9.22 9.40
CA GLU A 29 -11.88 -8.20 10.08
C GLU A 29 -10.49 -8.75 10.46
N ASP A 30 -10.44 -9.98 11.00
CA ASP A 30 -9.18 -10.65 11.35
C ASP A 30 -8.30 -10.91 10.11
N ALA A 31 -8.87 -11.39 9.00
CA ALA A 31 -8.13 -11.67 7.78
C ALA A 31 -7.63 -10.38 7.10
N ALA A 32 -8.42 -9.30 7.16
CA ALA A 32 -7.99 -7.99 6.69
C ALA A 32 -6.79 -7.48 7.49
N LYS A 33 -6.82 -7.66 8.81
CA LYS A 33 -5.75 -7.24 9.72
C LYS A 33 -4.47 -8.05 9.49
N GLU A 34 -4.56 -9.38 9.41
CA GLU A 34 -3.41 -10.24 9.12
C GLU A 34 -2.77 -9.90 7.76
N LEU A 35 -3.58 -9.66 6.73
CA LEU A 35 -3.08 -9.28 5.41
C LEU A 35 -2.41 -7.90 5.44
N ALA A 36 -3.02 -6.92 6.13
CA ALA A 36 -2.42 -5.59 6.29
C ALA A 36 -1.08 -5.65 7.05
N GLU A 37 -0.98 -6.47 8.10
CA GLU A 37 0.27 -6.70 8.84
C GLU A 37 1.35 -7.34 7.96
N SER A 38 0.98 -8.34 7.15
CA SER A 38 1.89 -8.97 6.19
C SER A 38 2.44 -7.96 5.18
N ILE A 39 1.59 -7.08 4.65
CA ILE A 39 1.99 -6.03 3.69
C ILE A 39 2.93 -5.01 4.34
N ARG A 40 2.65 -4.58 5.58
CA ARG A 40 3.56 -3.70 6.33
C ARG A 40 4.93 -4.36 6.56
N SER A 41 4.95 -5.64 6.90
CA SER A 41 6.19 -6.39 7.07
C SER A 41 7.03 -6.41 5.79
N MET A 42 6.41 -6.60 4.63
CA MET A 42 7.09 -6.49 3.34
C MET A 42 7.67 -5.09 3.10
N ALA A 43 6.91 -4.03 3.39
CA ALA A 43 7.39 -2.66 3.27
C ALA A 43 8.62 -2.39 4.17
N GLU A 44 8.61 -2.89 5.40
CA GLU A 44 9.74 -2.77 6.32
C GLU A 44 10.99 -3.52 5.85
N ILE A 45 10.82 -4.74 5.34
CA ILE A 45 11.91 -5.55 4.80
C ILE A 45 12.56 -4.82 3.63
N VAL A 46 11.75 -4.35 2.66
CA VAL A 46 12.25 -3.64 1.48
C VAL A 46 12.96 -2.33 1.88
N THR A 47 12.42 -1.61 2.87
CA THR A 47 13.05 -0.39 3.39
C THR A 47 14.43 -0.65 3.98
N LYS A 48 14.55 -1.71 4.80
CA LYS A 48 15.81 -2.09 5.45
C LYS A 48 16.83 -2.63 4.44
N ASP A 49 16.40 -3.49 3.54
CA ASP A 49 17.27 -4.13 2.54
C ASP A 49 17.84 -3.11 1.55
N ALA A 50 16.99 -2.22 1.05
CA ALA A 50 17.41 -1.19 0.09
C ALA A 50 18.09 0.03 0.76
N ARG A 51 18.20 0.06 2.09
CA ARG A 51 18.78 1.16 2.88
C ARG A 51 18.24 2.52 2.45
N ILE A 52 16.93 2.61 2.28
CA ILE A 52 16.28 3.82 1.77
C ILE A 52 16.45 4.94 2.78
N ASP A 53 16.86 6.12 2.31
CA ASP A 53 16.95 7.31 3.14
C ASP A 53 15.56 7.66 3.72
N PRO A 54 15.42 7.85 5.04
CA PRO A 54 14.14 8.18 5.66
C PRO A 54 13.51 9.47 5.11
N GLY A 55 14.31 10.49 4.78
CA GLY A 55 13.86 11.73 4.18
C GLY A 55 13.34 11.53 2.75
N LEU A 56 13.90 10.59 1.99
CA LEU A 56 13.36 10.20 0.68
C LEU A 56 11.99 9.54 0.83
N LEU A 57 11.79 8.68 1.83
CA LEU A 57 10.47 8.09 2.11
C LEU A 57 9.45 9.15 2.50
N ASP A 58 9.83 10.11 3.34
CA ASP A 58 8.92 11.18 3.77
C ASP A 58 8.48 12.07 2.60
N VAL A 59 9.41 12.48 1.75
CA VAL A 59 9.09 13.22 0.52
C VAL A 59 8.21 12.38 -0.40
N THR A 60 8.53 11.10 -0.56
CA THR A 60 7.74 10.18 -1.40
C THR A 60 6.32 10.04 -0.86
N ARG A 61 6.12 9.88 0.46
CA ARG A 61 4.78 9.82 1.08
C ARG A 61 3.98 11.10 0.83
N GLN A 62 4.62 12.27 0.92
CA GLN A 62 3.96 13.55 0.65
C GLN A 62 3.47 13.63 -0.80
N TYR A 63 4.32 13.31 -1.77
CA TYR A 63 3.93 13.29 -3.18
C TYR A 63 2.90 12.24 -3.49
N ALA A 64 3.06 11.06 -2.90
CA ALA A 64 2.14 9.98 -3.08
C ALA A 64 0.76 10.47 -2.63
N THR A 65 0.57 10.91 -1.39
CA THR A 65 -0.74 11.39 -0.86
C THR A 65 -1.50 12.36 -1.78
N LEU A 66 -0.80 13.14 -2.62
CA LEU A 66 -1.38 14.05 -3.61
C LEU A 66 -1.90 13.37 -4.88
N ASP A 67 -1.24 12.31 -5.37
CA ASP A 67 -1.46 11.74 -6.71
C ASP A 67 -2.15 10.36 -6.66
N TRP A 68 -1.52 9.39 -6.00
CA TRP A 68 -1.84 7.96 -6.14
C TRP A 68 -3.03 7.44 -5.31
N HIS A 69 -3.47 8.14 -4.26
CA HIS A 69 -4.27 7.54 -3.19
C HIS A 69 -5.72 7.52 -3.66
N ASN A 70 -6.09 8.56 -4.40
CA ASN A 70 -7.31 8.66 -5.16
C ASN A 70 -7.35 7.64 -6.29
N GLU A 71 -6.27 7.44 -7.05
CA GLU A 71 -6.23 6.49 -8.17
C GLU A 71 -6.27 5.02 -7.69
N ILE A 72 -5.47 4.65 -6.69
CA ILE A 72 -5.46 3.28 -6.14
C ILE A 72 -6.81 2.97 -5.47
N THR A 73 -7.38 3.92 -4.74
CA THR A 73 -8.72 3.76 -4.16
C THR A 73 -9.78 3.65 -5.26
N ALA A 74 -9.68 4.46 -6.32
CA ALA A 74 -10.59 4.40 -7.45
C ALA A 74 -10.51 3.05 -8.17
N VAL A 75 -9.31 2.51 -8.41
CA VAL A 75 -9.12 1.20 -9.05
C VAL A 75 -9.54 0.05 -8.13
N LEU A 76 -9.09 0.01 -6.88
CA LEU A 76 -9.40 -1.09 -5.97
C LEU A 76 -10.87 -1.12 -5.54
N LEU A 77 -11.54 0.04 -5.46
CA LEU A 77 -12.96 0.14 -5.17
C LEU A 77 -13.83 0.29 -6.42
N ALA A 78 -13.24 0.29 -7.61
CA ALA A 78 -13.99 0.31 -8.86
C ALA A 78 -14.95 -0.88 -8.86
N LYS A 79 -16.21 -0.61 -9.21
CA LYS A 79 -17.28 -1.60 -9.20
C LYS A 79 -16.97 -2.81 -10.10
N GLU A 80 -16.14 -2.59 -11.12
CA GLU A 80 -15.65 -3.56 -12.10
C GLU A 80 -14.54 -4.50 -11.58
N HIS A 81 -13.90 -4.17 -10.45
CA HIS A 81 -12.85 -4.98 -9.83
C HIS A 81 -13.28 -5.69 -8.54
N ARG A 82 -14.52 -5.46 -8.06
CA ARG A 82 -15.12 -6.34 -7.05
C ARG A 82 -15.28 -7.71 -7.68
N ALA A 83 -14.46 -8.67 -7.28
CA ALA A 83 -14.70 -10.07 -7.60
C ALA A 83 -16.18 -10.36 -7.33
N SER A 84 -16.89 -10.82 -8.35
CA SER A 84 -18.25 -11.29 -8.21
C SER A 84 -18.22 -12.51 -7.30
N VAL A 85 -18.29 -12.28 -5.99
CA VAL A 85 -18.45 -13.35 -5.00
C VAL A 85 -19.88 -13.86 -5.19
N HIS A 86 -19.97 -15.02 -5.84
CA HIS A 86 -21.18 -15.83 -5.98
C HIS A 86 -21.22 -16.84 -4.83
#